data_AF-A0A7J6D3I6-F1
#
_entry.id   AF-A0A7J6D3I6-F1
#
_cell.length_a   1.000
_cell.length_b   1.000
_cell.length_c   1.000
_cell.angle_alpha   90.00
_cell.angle_beta   90.00
_cell.angle_gamma   90.00
#
_symmetry.space_group_name_H-M   'P 1'
#
loop_
_entity.id
_entity.type
_entity.pdbx_description
1 polymer ?
#
loop_
_entity_poly.entity_id
_entity_poly.type
_entity_poly.pdbx_seq_one_letter_code
_entity_poly.pdbx_strand_id
1 'polypeptide(L)'
;MASVLVSALSVILCAVVLILCSSPAEAQADLALDCCLTISHKVIPKYVLLTYRRQFRVDGCPRDAVVFITRKGLNLCAPPAADELWVKETIKFLDTRLRKCKENKFHEKRCHALKNMSF
;
A
#
# COMPACT_ATOMS: atom_id res chain seq x y z
N MET A 1 5.28 -31.67 -55.46
CA MET A 1 5.92 -30.38 -55.04
C MET A 1 4.92 -29.42 -54.37
N ALA A 2 3.68 -29.30 -54.85
CA ALA A 2 2.64 -28.46 -54.21
C ALA A 2 2.25 -28.89 -52.78
N SER A 3 2.20 -30.20 -52.49
CA SER A 3 1.79 -30.73 -51.17
C SER A 3 2.77 -30.42 -50.03
N VAL A 4 4.06 -30.26 -50.36
CA VAL A 4 5.13 -29.93 -49.41
C VAL A 4 5.06 -28.44 -49.05
N LEU A 5 4.75 -27.59 -50.04
CA LEU A 5 4.58 -26.15 -49.85
C LEU A 5 3.37 -25.83 -48.96
N VAL A 6 2.26 -26.55 -49.13
CA VAL A 6 1.05 -26.39 -48.29
C VAL A 6 1.31 -26.81 -46.83
N SER A 7 2.03 -27.92 -46.63
CA SER A 7 2.39 -28.39 -45.28
C SER A 7 3.34 -27.43 -44.58
N ALA A 8 4.35 -26.91 -45.30
CA ALA A 8 5.29 -25.95 -44.74
C ALA A 8 4.60 -24.64 -44.33
N LEU A 9 3.69 -24.11 -45.16
CA LEU A 9 2.93 -22.89 -44.86
C LEU A 9 2.03 -23.06 -43.62
N SER A 10 1.37 -24.23 -43.48
CA SER A 10 0.53 -24.53 -42.31
C SER A 10 1.34 -24.60 -41.01
N VAL A 11 2.53 -25.20 -41.05
CA VAL A 11 3.41 -25.32 -39.86
C VAL A 11 3.94 -23.95 -39.44
N ILE A 12 4.31 -23.10 -40.40
CA ILE A 12 4.78 -21.73 -40.12
C ILE A 12 3.67 -20.89 -39.49
N LEU A 13 2.44 -20.99 -39.99
CA LEU A 13 1.30 -20.26 -39.44
C LEU A 13 0.99 -20.69 -38.00
N CYS A 14 1.01 -22.01 -37.72
CA CYS A 14 0.84 -22.53 -36.36
C CYS A 14 1.94 -22.06 -35.42
N ALA A 15 3.20 -22.01 -35.86
CA ALA A 15 4.31 -21.54 -35.05
C ALA A 15 4.15 -20.05 -34.68
N VAL A 16 3.73 -19.20 -35.62
CA VAL A 16 3.49 -17.76 -35.37
C VAL A 16 2.35 -17.55 -34.38
N VAL A 17 1.25 -18.31 -34.49
CA VAL A 17 0.13 -18.23 -33.53
C VAL A 17 0.57 -18.65 -32.14
N LEU A 18 1.38 -19.71 -32.01
CA LEU A 18 1.90 -20.15 -30.71
C LEU A 18 2.82 -19.10 -30.08
N ILE A 19 3.64 -18.40 -30.87
CA ILE A 19 4.51 -17.32 -30.38
C ILE A 19 3.68 -16.10 -29.93
N LEU A 20 2.62 -15.74 -30.66
CA LEU A 20 1.72 -14.63 -30.29
C LEU A 20 0.86 -14.95 -29.05
N CYS A 21 0.40 -16.20 -28.92
CA CYS A 21 -0.33 -16.68 -27.74
C CYS A 21 0.58 -16.88 -26.52
N SER A 22 1.89 -17.04 -26.74
CA SER A 22 2.91 -17.05 -25.68
C SER A 22 3.34 -15.62 -25.35
N SER A 23 2.40 -14.69 -25.27
CA SER A 23 2.65 -13.47 -24.53
C SER A 23 2.98 -13.92 -23.11
N PRO A 24 4.18 -13.67 -22.57
CA PRO A 24 4.32 -13.75 -21.14
C PRO A 24 3.31 -12.73 -20.61
N ALA A 25 2.24 -13.22 -19.99
CA ALA A 25 1.55 -12.42 -19.01
C ALA A 25 2.62 -12.18 -17.96
N GLU A 26 3.36 -11.09 -18.12
CA GLU A 26 4.20 -10.53 -17.09
C GLU A 26 3.22 -10.37 -15.93
N ALA A 27 3.20 -11.37 -15.04
CA ALA A 27 2.74 -11.21 -13.70
C ALA A 27 3.74 -10.23 -13.10
N GLN A 28 3.61 -8.97 -13.48
CA GLN A 28 4.13 -7.86 -12.74
C GLN A 28 3.55 -8.14 -11.36
N ALA A 29 4.41 -8.62 -10.46
CA ALA A 29 4.16 -8.58 -9.06
C ALA A 29 3.97 -7.09 -8.80
N ASP A 30 2.71 -6.66 -8.94
CA ASP A 30 2.26 -5.33 -8.68
C ASP A 30 2.71 -5.14 -7.24
N LEU A 31 3.80 -4.39 -7.05
CA LEU A 31 4.04 -3.72 -5.80
C LEU A 31 2.93 -2.68 -5.72
N ALA A 32 1.69 -3.16 -5.55
CA ALA A 32 0.50 -2.38 -5.44
C ALA A 32 0.80 -1.45 -4.29
N LEU A 33 1.02 -0.19 -4.60
CA LEU A 33 1.10 0.80 -3.56
C LEU A 33 -0.27 0.75 -2.88
N ASP A 34 -0.33 0.27 -1.63
CA ASP A 34 -1.57 0.12 -0.85
C ASP A 34 -2.14 1.51 -0.54
N CYS A 35 -2.72 2.12 -1.58
CA CYS A 35 -3.29 3.45 -1.57
C CYS A 35 -4.70 3.41 -0.98
N CYS A 36 -5.01 4.40 -0.17
CA CYS A 36 -6.37 4.61 0.32
C CYS A 36 -7.30 5.03 -0.83
N LEU A 37 -8.19 4.12 -1.26
CA LEU A 37 -9.23 4.40 -2.25
C LEU A 37 -10.47 5.08 -1.63
N THR A 38 -10.84 4.67 -0.41
CA THR A 38 -11.98 5.22 0.35
C THR A 38 -11.54 5.72 1.72
N ILE A 39 -12.05 6.88 2.17
CA ILE A 39 -11.73 7.45 3.50
C ILE A 39 -12.93 7.26 4.41
N SER A 40 -12.67 7.08 5.70
CA SER A 40 -13.67 7.16 6.74
C SER A 40 -13.53 8.48 7.50
N HIS A 41 -14.61 9.25 7.58
CA HIS A 41 -14.70 10.46 8.42
C HIS A 41 -15.01 10.13 9.90
N LYS A 42 -15.21 8.85 10.22
CA LYS A 42 -15.51 8.42 11.58
C LYS A 42 -14.28 8.55 12.46
N VAL A 43 -14.44 9.21 13.60
CA VAL A 43 -13.38 9.36 14.62
C VAL A 43 -12.91 7.98 15.08
N ILE A 44 -11.60 7.76 15.01
CA ILE A 44 -10.96 6.52 15.43
C ILE A 44 -10.45 6.67 16.88
N PRO A 45 -10.77 5.75 17.80
CA PRO A 45 -10.29 5.82 19.16
C PRO A 45 -8.75 5.76 19.24
N LYS A 46 -8.12 6.76 19.87
CA LYS A 46 -6.65 6.92 19.89
C LYS A 46 -5.89 5.74 20.52
N TYR A 47 -6.52 4.99 21.44
CA TYR A 47 -5.89 3.87 22.14
C TYR A 47 -5.68 2.62 21.27
N VAL A 48 -6.47 2.44 20.20
CA VAL A 48 -6.29 1.32 19.25
C VAL A 48 -5.18 1.59 18.25
N LEU A 49 -4.77 2.86 18.12
CA LEU A 49 -3.78 3.30 17.15
C LEU A 49 -2.36 3.06 17.67
N LEU A 50 -1.51 2.67 16.73
CA LEU A 50 -0.09 2.47 16.93
C LEU A 50 0.68 3.65 16.33
N THR A 51 0.50 3.89 15.04
CA THR A 51 1.17 4.97 14.31
C THR A 51 0.31 5.43 13.11
N TYR A 52 0.84 6.33 12.29
CA TYR A 52 0.22 6.76 11.04
C TYR A 52 1.29 6.91 9.94
N ARG A 53 0.84 6.89 8.68
CA ARG A 53 1.60 7.35 7.51
C ARG A 53 0.76 8.35 6.73
N ARG A 54 1.42 9.31 6.10
CA ARG A 54 0.76 10.24 5.18
C ARG A 54 0.84 9.67 3.78
N GLN A 55 -0.22 9.84 3.03
CA GLN A 55 -0.30 9.46 1.63
C GLN A 55 -0.59 10.71 0.84
N PHE A 56 0.20 10.97 -0.21
CA PHE A 56 0.00 12.09 -1.09
C PHE A 56 -0.28 11.63 -2.52
N ARG A 57 -0.97 12.48 -3.30
CA ARG A 57 -1.17 12.27 -4.73
C ARG A 57 0.14 12.19 -5.51
N VAL A 58 1.15 12.95 -5.06
CA VAL A 58 2.50 12.96 -5.69
C VAL A 58 3.20 11.59 -5.58
N ASP A 59 2.81 10.76 -4.62
CA ASP A 59 3.37 9.41 -4.44
C ASP A 59 2.74 8.37 -5.40
N GLY A 60 1.92 8.80 -6.36
CA GLY A 60 1.22 7.92 -7.29
C GLY A 60 -0.15 7.42 -6.80
N CYS A 61 -0.63 7.90 -5.65
CA CYS A 61 -1.95 7.57 -5.16
C CYS A 61 -3.05 8.48 -5.74
N PRO A 62 -4.30 7.99 -5.85
CA PRO A 62 -5.40 8.76 -6.45
C PRO A 62 -5.86 9.94 -5.60
N ARG A 63 -5.48 10.02 -4.32
CA ARG A 63 -5.85 11.11 -3.39
C ARG A 63 -4.95 11.17 -2.16
N ASP A 64 -4.97 12.33 -1.53
CA ASP A 64 -4.31 12.57 -0.25
C ASP A 64 -5.12 11.91 0.87
N ALA A 65 -4.43 11.27 1.81
CA ALA A 65 -5.06 10.61 2.95
C ALA A 65 -4.06 10.45 4.10
N VAL A 66 -4.60 10.16 5.28
CA VAL A 66 -3.81 9.68 6.42
C VAL A 66 -4.18 8.22 6.64
N VAL A 67 -3.18 7.34 6.63
CA VAL A 67 -3.38 5.93 6.95
C VAL A 67 -2.96 5.70 8.39
N PHE A 68 -3.94 5.43 9.25
CA PHE A 68 -3.68 5.05 10.62
C PHE A 68 -3.43 3.55 10.73
N ILE A 69 -2.33 3.17 11.37
CA ILE A 69 -1.99 1.78 11.63
C ILE A 69 -2.37 1.45 13.07
N THR A 70 -3.23 0.45 13.23
CA THR A 70 -3.67 -0.02 14.55
C THR A 70 -2.61 -0.91 15.20
N ARG A 71 -2.72 -1.14 16.51
CA ARG A 71 -1.86 -2.10 17.23
C ARG A 71 -2.00 -3.55 16.73
N LYS A 72 -3.07 -3.85 16.00
CA LYS A 72 -3.30 -5.15 15.35
C LYS A 72 -2.75 -5.21 13.92
N GLY A 73 -2.08 -4.17 13.44
CA GLY A 73 -1.53 -4.11 12.08
C GLY A 73 -2.54 -3.76 10.98
N LEU A 74 -3.78 -3.40 11.35
CA LEU A 74 -4.79 -2.95 10.40
C LEU A 74 -4.55 -1.51 9.97
N ASN A 75 -4.68 -1.25 8.67
CA ASN A 75 -4.59 0.08 8.05
C ASN A 75 -5.99 0.69 7.94
N LEU A 76 -6.18 1.88 8.49
CA LEU A 76 -7.44 2.62 8.47
C LEU A 76 -7.25 3.95 7.75
N CYS A 77 -7.96 4.14 6.64
CA CYS A 77 -7.89 5.36 5.84
C CYS A 77 -8.76 6.47 6.44
N ALA A 78 -8.13 7.61 6.72
CA ALA A 78 -8.76 8.81 7.24
C ALA A 78 -8.52 10.01 6.29
N PRO A 79 -9.39 11.03 6.34
CA PRO A 79 -9.21 12.28 5.60
C PRO A 79 -7.85 12.94 5.89
N PRO A 80 -7.35 13.78 4.98
CA PRO A 80 -6.20 14.63 5.22
C PRO A 80 -6.31 15.43 6.52
N ALA A 81 -5.19 15.62 7.21
CA ALA A 81 -5.14 16.39 8.46
C ALA A 81 -5.45 17.90 8.27
N ALA A 82 -5.43 18.40 7.03
CA ALA A 82 -5.85 19.75 6.69
C ALA A 82 -7.38 19.91 6.74
N ASP A 83 -8.12 18.82 6.47
CA ASP A 83 -9.58 18.86 6.31
C ASP A 83 -10.29 18.65 7.65
N GLU A 84 -9.69 17.88 8.56
CA GLU A 84 -10.39 17.36 9.75
C GLU A 84 -9.55 17.49 11.04
N LEU A 85 -10.09 18.23 12.02
CA LEU A 85 -9.37 18.56 13.26
C LEU A 85 -9.03 17.32 14.09
N TRP A 86 -9.93 16.34 14.17
CA TRP A 86 -9.71 15.12 14.93
C TRP A 86 -8.54 14.29 14.39
N VAL A 87 -8.30 14.31 13.07
CA VAL A 87 -7.15 13.65 12.42
C VAL A 87 -5.87 14.33 12.87
N LYS A 88 -5.83 15.66 12.78
CA LYS A 88 -4.68 16.48 13.21
C LYS A 88 -4.33 16.26 14.69
N GLU A 89 -5.33 16.22 15.56
CA GLU A 89 -5.12 15.93 16.99
C GLU A 89 -4.64 14.51 17.25
N THR A 90 -5.13 13.55 16.47
CA THR A 90 -4.72 12.15 16.58
C THR A 90 -3.26 11.99 16.15
N ILE A 91 -2.85 12.64 15.08
CA ILE A 91 -1.44 12.72 14.65
C ILE A 91 -0.56 13.28 15.77
N LYS A 92 -0.92 14.44 16.34
CA LYS A 92 -0.15 15.04 17.45
C LYS A 92 -0.03 14.12 18.66
N PHE A 93 -1.09 13.40 19.00
CA PHE A 93 -1.08 12.41 20.08
C PHE A 93 -0.10 11.28 19.78
N LEU A 94 -0.12 10.74 18.57
CA LEU A 94 0.78 9.66 18.13
C LEU A 94 2.24 10.12 18.09
N ASP A 95 2.52 11.32 17.58
CA ASP A 95 3.87 11.92 17.57
C ASP A 95 4.41 12.10 19.00
N THR A 96 3.59 12.61 19.91
CA THR A 96 3.96 12.77 21.33
C THR A 96 4.27 11.42 21.98
N ARG A 97 3.45 10.40 21.69
CA ARG A 97 3.68 9.04 22.19
C ARG A 97 4.97 8.45 21.62
N LEU A 98 5.22 8.61 20.32
CA LEU A 98 6.44 8.14 19.67
C LEU A 98 7.68 8.81 20.28
N ARG A 99 7.64 10.12 20.54
CA ARG A 99 8.72 10.85 21.21
C ARG A 99 9.02 10.26 22.59
N LYS A 100 8.01 10.06 23.43
CA LYS A 100 8.18 9.43 24.76
C LYS A 100 8.75 8.02 24.67
N CYS A 101 8.28 7.23 23.70
CA CYS A 101 8.82 5.89 23.48
C CYS A 101 10.30 5.92 23.05
N LYS A 102 10.70 6.89 22.22
CA LYS A 102 12.10 7.10 21.83
C LYS A 102 12.96 7.53 23.01
N GLU A 103 12.49 8.48 23.83
CA GLU A 103 13.16 8.94 25.06
C GLU A 103 13.44 7.78 26.03
N ASN A 104 12.46 6.89 26.21
CA ASN A 104 12.59 5.70 27.05
C ASN A 104 13.23 4.50 26.34
N LYS A 105 13.90 4.71 25.19
CA LYS A 105 14.55 3.65 24.38
C LYS A 105 13.67 2.43 24.10
N PHE A 106 12.36 2.65 23.96
CA PHE A 106 11.34 1.63 23.78
C PHE A 106 11.32 0.56 24.89
N HIS A 107 11.75 0.87 26.11
CA HIS A 107 11.77 -0.09 27.21
C HIS A 107 10.35 -0.52 27.62
N GLU A 108 9.38 0.40 27.59
CA GLU A 108 7.98 0.10 27.91
C GLU A 108 7.35 -0.88 26.91
N LYS A 109 6.67 -1.92 27.40
CA LYS A 109 5.99 -2.94 26.57
C LYS A 109 5.07 -2.33 25.50
N ARG A 110 4.40 -1.21 25.80
CA ARG A 110 3.50 -0.52 24.85
C ARG A 110 4.21 0.16 23.68
N CYS A 111 5.53 0.31 23.76
CA CYS A 111 6.39 0.93 22.76
C CYS A 111 7.10 -0.11 21.87
N HIS A 112 7.16 -1.38 22.26
CA HIS A 112 7.88 -2.43 21.51
C HIS A 112 7.41 -2.54 20.06
N ALA A 113 6.10 -2.44 19.83
CA ALA A 113 5.52 -2.48 18.49
C ALA A 113 5.92 -1.28 17.59
N LEU A 114 6.41 -0.18 18.15
CA LEU A 114 6.91 0.97 17.39
C LEU A 114 8.39 0.83 16.99
N LYS A 115 9.13 -0.10 17.59
CA LYS A 115 10.58 -0.25 17.37
C LYS A 115 10.92 -0.69 15.94
N ASN A 116 10.06 -1.52 15.35
CA ASN A 116 10.28 -2.13 14.04
C ASN A 116 9.55 -1.39 12.90
N MET A 117 8.90 -0.27 13.20
CA MET A 117 8.24 0.53 12.18
C MET A 117 9.26 1.46 11.52
N SER A 118 9.56 1.18 10.25
CA SER A 118 10.19 2.13 9.34
C SER A 118 9.18 3.23 9.01
N PHE A 119 9.55 4.46 9.32
CA PHE A 119 8.81 5.68 8.99
C PHE A 119 9.32 6.27 7.69
#